data_AF-A0A133KY55-F1
#
_entry.id   AF-A0A133KY55-F1
#
_cell.length_a   1.000
_cell.length_b   1.000
_cell.length_c   1.000
_cell.angle_alpha   90.00
_cell.angle_beta   90.00
_cell.angle_gamma   90.00
#
_symmetry.space_group_name_H-M   'P 1'
#
loop_
_entity.id
_entity.type
_entity.pdbx_description
1 polymer ?
#
loop_
_entity_poly.entity_id
_entity_poly.type
_entity_poly.pdbx_seq_one_letter_code
_entity_poly.pdbx_strand_id
1 'polypeptide(L)'
;MNILNNVTRFKGEQSRTISPENPTGEKGKACMFDSKLGPGRKGRGSISLPQGKETVIAEISGTGIIKHMWMTIRENTEKGSFVLRDVILRIYWDGARTPAVETPLGDFFCNGFGERYDVNSLPIVVNPNGGMNSYFEMPFRKKAKITITTHISHVLNKIH
;
A
#
# COMPACT_ATOMS: atom_id res chain seq x y z
N MET A 1 -1.08 -28.31 10.97
CA MET A 1 -2.40 -27.66 10.80
C MET A 1 -2.54 -27.31 9.32
N ASN A 2 -3.54 -27.86 8.60
CA ASN A 2 -3.68 -27.63 7.16
C ASN A 2 -4.32 -26.26 6.91
N ILE A 3 -3.63 -25.40 6.14
CA ILE A 3 -4.05 -24.01 5.87
C ILE A 3 -5.38 -23.94 5.12
N LEU A 4 -5.78 -25.02 4.44
CA LEU A 4 -6.96 -25.06 3.58
C LEU A 4 -8.24 -25.48 4.32
N ASN A 5 -8.14 -25.99 5.54
CA ASN A 5 -9.26 -26.62 6.26
C ASN A 5 -10.48 -25.70 6.46
N ASN A 6 -10.29 -24.38 6.42
CA ASN A 6 -11.35 -23.40 6.70
C ASN A 6 -11.64 -22.47 5.52
N VAL A 7 -11.16 -22.78 4.30
CA VAL A 7 -11.32 -21.88 3.15
C VAL A 7 -12.78 -21.71 2.72
N THR A 8 -13.61 -22.74 2.91
CA THR A 8 -15.05 -22.72 2.59
C THR A 8 -15.92 -22.17 3.72
N ARG A 9 -15.35 -21.87 4.89
CA ARG A 9 -16.10 -21.43 6.06
C ARG A 9 -16.33 -19.93 6.03
N PHE A 10 -17.59 -19.52 5.97
CA PHE A 10 -17.97 -18.12 6.12
C PHE A 10 -17.69 -17.65 7.55
N LYS A 11 -16.95 -16.55 7.70
CA LYS A 11 -16.50 -16.01 9.00
C LYS A 11 -17.28 -14.79 9.49
N GLY A 12 -18.31 -14.34 8.76
CA GLY A 12 -19.05 -13.12 9.11
C GLY A 12 -18.24 -11.83 9.01
N GLU A 13 -17.06 -11.88 8.39
CA GLU A 13 -16.18 -10.73 8.21
C GLU A 13 -16.69 -9.82 7.08
N GLN A 14 -16.50 -8.51 7.24
CA GLN A 14 -16.76 -7.54 6.18
C GLN A 14 -15.45 -7.11 5.54
N SER A 15 -15.28 -7.40 4.25
CA SER A 15 -14.10 -6.97 3.49
C SER A 15 -14.28 -5.56 2.94
N ARG A 16 -13.19 -4.78 2.92
CA ARG A 16 -13.07 -3.45 2.32
C ARG A 16 -11.70 -3.33 1.65
N THR A 17 -11.59 -2.46 0.66
CA THR A 17 -10.34 -2.16 -0.04
C THR A 17 -10.18 -0.65 -0.12
N ILE A 18 -9.09 -0.15 0.43
CA ILE A 18 -8.66 1.23 0.23
C ILE A 18 -7.72 1.25 -0.98
N SER A 19 -7.96 2.19 -1.87
CA SER A 19 -7.13 2.42 -3.05
C SER A 19 -7.09 3.91 -3.36
N PRO A 20 -6.22 4.35 -4.28
CA PRO A 20 -6.23 5.72 -4.76
C PRO A 20 -7.61 6.18 -5.26
N GLU A 21 -8.49 5.29 -5.69
CA GLU A 21 -9.85 5.61 -6.16
C GLU A 21 -10.92 5.53 -5.09
N ASN A 22 -10.63 4.86 -3.98
CA ASN A 22 -11.53 4.72 -2.85
C ASN A 22 -10.77 4.90 -1.53
N PRO A 23 -10.38 6.14 -1.18
CA PRO A 23 -9.53 6.39 0.00
C PRO A 23 -10.19 6.02 1.32
N THR A 24 -11.53 6.05 1.38
CA THR A 24 -12.31 5.65 2.57
C THR A 24 -12.62 4.16 2.61
N GLY A 25 -12.43 3.46 1.48
CA GLY A 25 -12.74 2.05 1.35
C GLY A 25 -14.23 1.73 1.37
N GLU A 26 -15.11 2.71 1.18
CA GLU A 26 -16.57 2.54 1.22
C GLU A 26 -17.10 1.56 0.17
N LYS A 27 -18.20 0.86 0.52
CA LYS A 27 -18.83 -0.11 -0.37
C LYS A 27 -19.36 0.57 -1.63
N GLY A 28 -18.94 0.08 -2.80
CA GLY A 28 -19.41 0.56 -4.10
C GLY A 28 -18.88 1.95 -4.50
N LYS A 29 -17.82 2.45 -3.86
CA LYS A 29 -17.24 3.77 -4.16
C LYS A 29 -15.95 3.75 -4.99
N ALA A 30 -15.44 2.56 -5.34
CA ALA A 30 -14.31 2.43 -6.27
C ALA A 30 -14.70 2.82 -7.70
N CYS A 31 -13.75 3.31 -8.50
CA CYS A 31 -13.95 3.71 -9.91
C CYS A 31 -15.01 4.80 -10.12
N MET A 32 -15.33 5.59 -9.10
CA MET A 32 -16.32 6.69 -9.19
C MET A 32 -15.70 8.02 -9.60
N PHE A 33 -14.37 8.14 -9.58
CA PHE A 33 -13.69 9.33 -10.09
C PHE A 33 -13.81 9.36 -11.61
N ASP A 34 -14.21 10.52 -12.13
CA ASP A 34 -14.34 10.71 -13.56
C ASP A 34 -12.98 10.58 -14.25
N SER A 35 -13.00 10.03 -15.46
CA SER A 35 -11.81 9.80 -16.26
C SER A 35 -12.00 10.42 -17.64
N LYS A 36 -10.90 10.63 -18.38
CA LYS A 36 -11.00 11.03 -19.80
C LYS A 36 -11.76 10.02 -20.69
N LEU A 37 -12.06 8.83 -20.16
CA LEU A 37 -12.80 7.75 -20.81
C LEU A 37 -14.26 7.65 -20.33
N GLY A 38 -14.74 8.63 -19.55
CA GLY A 38 -16.08 8.69 -19.00
C GLY A 38 -16.24 8.08 -17.60
N PRO A 39 -17.47 8.14 -17.05
CA PRO A 39 -17.79 7.66 -15.70
C PRO A 39 -17.70 6.13 -15.59
N GLY A 40 -17.30 5.63 -14.43
CA GLY A 40 -17.18 4.18 -14.16
C GLY A 40 -15.88 3.53 -14.64
N ARG A 41 -14.89 4.33 -15.04
CA ARG A 41 -13.54 3.89 -15.42
C ARG A 41 -12.50 4.42 -14.42
N LYS A 42 -11.28 3.85 -14.45
CA LYS A 42 -10.20 4.16 -13.50
C LYS A 42 -9.72 5.63 -13.63
N GLY A 43 -10.40 6.58 -12.99
CA GLY A 43 -10.09 8.02 -13.04
C GLY A 43 -8.90 8.46 -12.19
N ARG A 44 -8.56 7.71 -11.13
CA ARG A 44 -7.43 8.06 -10.24
C ARG A 44 -6.67 6.83 -9.79
N GLY A 45 -5.98 6.18 -10.73
CA GLY A 45 -5.32 4.92 -10.43
C GLY A 45 -4.05 5.00 -9.59
N SER A 46 -3.55 6.20 -9.27
CA SER A 46 -2.33 6.41 -8.50
C SER A 46 -2.40 7.70 -7.69
N ILE A 47 -1.53 7.82 -6.69
CA ILE A 47 -1.27 9.06 -5.94
C ILE A 47 0.05 9.71 -6.39
N SER A 48 0.15 11.02 -6.16
CA SER A 48 1.39 11.79 -6.29
C SER A 48 1.99 12.02 -4.91
N LEU A 49 3.30 11.90 -4.79
CA LEU A 49 4.03 12.20 -3.55
C LEU A 49 4.86 13.47 -3.73
N PRO A 50 4.51 14.56 -3.03
CA PRO A 50 5.38 15.73 -2.92
C PRO A 50 6.60 15.43 -2.05
N GLN A 51 7.74 16.00 -2.40
CA GLN A 51 8.97 15.85 -1.62
C GLN A 51 8.78 16.30 -0.16
N GLY A 52 9.25 15.48 0.78
CA GLY A 52 9.26 15.76 2.21
C GLY A 52 7.88 15.77 2.87
N LYS A 53 6.80 15.69 2.09
CA LYS A 53 5.44 15.72 2.62
C LYS A 53 4.98 14.31 2.99
N GLU A 54 4.58 14.15 4.24
CA GLU A 54 3.84 12.96 4.66
C GLU A 54 2.48 12.90 3.94
N THR A 55 2.27 11.84 3.18
CA THR A 55 1.03 11.57 2.46
C THR A 55 0.32 10.39 3.10
N VAL A 56 -0.92 10.58 3.55
CA VAL A 56 -1.76 9.50 4.09
C VAL A 56 -2.33 8.71 2.93
N ILE A 57 -2.04 7.41 2.89
CA ILE A 57 -2.50 6.51 1.82
C ILE A 57 -3.64 5.60 2.26
N ALA A 58 -3.78 5.39 3.57
CA ALA A 58 -4.93 4.71 4.17
C ALA A 58 -5.13 5.20 5.60
N GLU A 59 -6.38 5.44 5.98
CA GLU A 59 -6.78 5.74 7.34
C GLU A 59 -8.08 5.00 7.65
N ILE A 60 -7.99 3.99 8.51
CA ILE A 60 -9.09 3.08 8.83
C ILE A 60 -9.49 3.33 10.28
N SER A 61 -10.77 3.55 10.51
CA SER A 61 -11.35 3.68 11.86
C SER A 61 -12.12 2.41 12.24
N GLY A 62 -12.08 2.04 13.51
CA GLY A 62 -12.71 0.83 14.05
C GLY A 62 -11.72 -0.32 14.22
N THR A 63 -12.26 -1.52 14.46
CA THR A 63 -11.47 -2.75 14.61
C THR A 63 -11.35 -3.45 13.27
N GLY A 64 -10.17 -3.98 12.97
CA GLY A 64 -9.95 -4.72 11.73
C GLY A 64 -8.60 -5.41 11.66
N ILE A 65 -8.38 -6.08 10.53
CA ILE A 65 -7.11 -6.74 10.19
C ILE A 65 -6.79 -6.40 8.74
N ILE A 66 -5.64 -5.77 8.50
CA ILE A 66 -5.10 -5.68 7.13
C ILE A 66 -4.56 -7.06 6.79
N LYS A 67 -5.13 -7.68 5.75
CA LYS A 67 -4.75 -9.03 5.28
C LYS A 67 -3.93 -9.02 4.00
N HIS A 68 -4.00 -7.92 3.25
CA HIS A 68 -3.28 -7.76 1.99
C HIS A 68 -2.96 -6.29 1.75
N MET A 69 -1.71 -6.02 1.40
CA MET A 69 -1.27 -4.76 0.82
C MET A 69 -0.65 -5.05 -0.54
N TRP A 70 -1.02 -4.26 -1.53
CA TRP A 70 -0.38 -4.26 -2.84
C TRP A 70 0.05 -2.83 -3.18
N MET A 71 1.26 -2.69 -3.71
CA MET A 71 1.79 -1.42 -4.20
C MET A 71 2.65 -1.64 -5.43
N THR A 72 2.70 -0.65 -6.31
CA THR A 72 3.77 -0.55 -7.29
C THR A 72 4.24 0.89 -7.46
N ILE A 73 5.54 1.02 -7.70
CA ILE A 73 6.27 2.26 -7.93
C ILE A 73 7.36 1.98 -8.96
N ARG A 74 7.78 3.00 -9.70
CA ARG A 74 8.96 2.91 -10.57
C ARG A 74 10.22 2.74 -9.71
N GLU A 75 11.14 1.89 -10.16
CA GLU A 75 12.43 1.68 -9.50
C GLU A 75 13.39 2.86 -9.69
N ASN A 76 13.26 3.54 -10.83
CA ASN A 76 14.09 4.66 -11.22
C ASN A 76 13.26 5.87 -11.66
N THR A 77 13.93 7.01 -11.60
CA THR A 77 13.50 8.28 -12.20
C THR A 77 14.57 8.70 -13.19
N GLU A 78 14.25 9.67 -14.05
CA GLU A 78 15.22 10.30 -14.95
C GLU A 78 16.44 10.88 -14.21
N LYS A 79 16.33 11.08 -12.88
CA LYS A 79 17.34 11.70 -12.03
C LYS A 79 18.01 10.74 -11.04
N GLY A 80 17.71 9.44 -11.07
CA GLY A 80 18.37 8.46 -10.19
C GLY A 80 17.58 7.18 -9.93
N SER A 81 18.27 6.18 -9.36
CA SER A 81 17.83 4.77 -9.30
C SER A 81 17.49 4.26 -7.89
N PHE A 82 17.35 5.13 -6.89
CA PHE A 82 17.16 4.73 -5.48
C PHE A 82 15.73 4.97 -4.95
N VAL A 83 14.73 4.97 -5.85
CA VAL A 83 13.34 5.31 -5.49
C VAL A 83 12.81 4.42 -4.36
N LEU A 84 13.15 3.13 -4.39
CA LEU A 84 12.72 2.16 -3.38
C LEU A 84 13.31 2.41 -1.99
N ARG A 85 14.42 3.16 -1.90
CA ARG A 85 15.05 3.56 -0.63
C ARG A 85 14.62 4.94 -0.14
N ASP A 86 14.33 5.85 -1.06
CA ASP A 86 13.96 7.24 -0.71
C ASP A 86 12.49 7.42 -0.35
N VAL A 87 11.68 6.38 -0.54
CA VAL A 87 10.27 6.35 -0.16
C VAL A 87 10.12 5.61 1.17
N ILE A 88 9.72 6.31 2.21
CA ILE A 88 9.56 5.79 3.57
C ILE A 88 8.10 5.44 3.83
N LEU A 89 7.83 4.18 4.14
CA LEU A 89 6.54 3.65 4.57
C LEU A 89 6.46 3.73 6.10
N ARG A 90 5.34 4.27 6.62
CA ARG A 90 5.04 4.25 8.05
C ARG A 90 3.66 3.67 8.32
N ILE A 91 3.56 2.86 9.37
CA ILE A 91 2.29 2.27 9.83
C ILE A 91 2.10 2.53 11.31
N TYR A 92 0.94 3.08 11.66
CA TYR A 92 0.54 3.45 13.01
C TYR A 92 -0.70 2.67 13.41
N TRP A 93 -0.70 2.15 14.63
CA TRP A 93 -1.80 1.41 15.21
C TRP A 93 -2.43 2.20 16.36
N ASP A 94 -3.75 2.15 16.45
CA ASP A 94 -4.56 2.57 17.61
C ASP A 94 -4.27 3.99 18.13
N GLY A 95 -3.88 4.89 17.22
CA GLY A 95 -3.61 6.30 17.53
C GLY A 95 -2.23 6.56 18.15
N ALA A 96 -1.32 5.59 18.09
CA ALA A 96 0.06 5.78 18.54
C ALA A 96 0.74 6.94 17.79
N ARG A 97 1.55 7.73 18.53
CA ARG A 97 2.35 8.83 17.95
C ARG A 97 3.58 8.31 17.21
N THR A 98 4.16 7.21 17.69
CA THR A 98 5.31 6.55 17.07
C THR A 98 4.80 5.45 16.12
N PRO A 99 5.31 5.36 14.89
CA PRO A 99 4.94 4.27 13.99
C PRO A 99 5.48 2.94 14.52
N ALA A 100 4.70 1.88 14.36
CA ALA A 100 5.14 0.51 14.68
C ALA A 100 5.97 -0.10 13.55
N VAL A 101 5.80 0.40 12.33
CA VAL A 101 6.60 0.06 11.15
C VAL A 101 7.10 1.36 10.56
N GLU A 102 8.41 1.53 10.43
CA GLU A 102 9.05 2.64 9.72
C GLU A 102 10.25 2.10 8.95
N THR A 103 10.16 2.10 7.62
CA THR A 103 11.17 1.46 6.76
C THR A 103 11.11 2.08 5.36
N PRO A 104 12.21 2.06 4.61
CA PRO A 104 12.13 2.22 3.17
C PRO A 104 11.13 1.22 2.55
N LEU A 105 10.43 1.67 1.51
CA LEU A 105 9.37 0.90 0.85
C LEU A 105 9.92 -0.38 0.24
N GLY A 106 11.07 -0.32 -0.44
CA GLY A 106 11.75 -1.50 -0.99
C GLY A 106 12.08 -2.52 0.09
N ASP A 107 12.72 -2.08 1.16
CA ASP A 107 13.16 -2.92 2.27
C ASP A 107 11.98 -3.65 2.93
N PHE A 108 10.80 -3.01 3.07
CA PHE A 108 9.58 -3.65 3.57
C PHE A 108 9.15 -4.86 2.71
N PHE A 109 9.34 -4.78 1.39
CA PHE A 109 8.98 -5.81 0.42
C PHE A 109 10.17 -6.70 0.02
N CYS A 110 11.24 -6.73 0.82
CA CYS A 110 12.46 -7.50 0.57
C CYS A 110 13.26 -7.09 -0.68
N ASN A 111 12.99 -5.90 -1.23
CA ASN A 111 13.78 -5.26 -2.29
C ASN A 111 14.80 -4.29 -1.68
N GLY A 112 15.87 -4.87 -1.15
CA GLY A 112 16.96 -4.13 -0.53
C GLY A 112 17.83 -3.34 -1.53
N PHE A 113 18.69 -2.48 -0.99
CA PHE A 113 19.67 -1.68 -1.76
C PHE A 113 19.07 -0.74 -2.84
N GLY A 114 17.75 -0.56 -2.85
CA GLY A 114 17.07 0.27 -3.84
C GLY A 114 16.83 -0.45 -5.17
N GLU A 115 17.09 -1.75 -5.24
CA GLU A 115 16.98 -2.55 -6.46
C GLU A 115 15.75 -3.46 -6.42
N ARG A 116 15.23 -3.78 -7.60
CA ARG A 116 14.05 -4.60 -7.75
C ARG A 116 14.44 -6.04 -8.07
N TYR A 117 13.92 -6.95 -7.28
CA TYR A 117 14.06 -8.38 -7.43
C TYR A 117 12.68 -9.04 -7.31
N ASP A 118 12.52 -10.16 -8.00
CA ASP A 118 11.37 -11.03 -7.79
C ASP A 118 11.53 -11.74 -6.45
N VAL A 119 10.48 -11.71 -5.64
CA VAL A 119 10.45 -12.33 -4.32
C VAL A 119 9.28 -13.29 -4.30
N ASN A 120 9.55 -14.56 -3.97
CA ASN A 120 8.51 -15.57 -3.82
C ASN A 120 8.60 -16.17 -2.41
N SER A 121 7.80 -15.65 -1.49
CA SER A 121 7.71 -16.13 -0.12
C SER A 121 6.25 -16.16 0.33
N LEU A 122 5.97 -16.78 1.47
CA LEU A 122 4.61 -16.83 2.01
C LEU A 122 4.05 -15.43 2.38
N PRO A 123 4.76 -14.58 3.14
CA PRO A 123 4.22 -13.28 3.55
C PRO A 123 4.50 -12.14 2.57
N ILE A 124 5.54 -12.22 1.74
CA ILE A 124 5.93 -11.16 0.79
C ILE A 124 6.13 -11.75 -0.60
N VAL A 125 5.49 -11.13 -1.60
CA VAL A 125 5.65 -11.51 -3.01
C VAL A 125 5.88 -10.27 -3.86
N VAL A 126 7.02 -10.23 -4.56
CA VAL A 126 7.27 -9.24 -5.60
C VAL A 126 7.18 -9.96 -6.94
N ASN A 127 6.13 -9.66 -7.69
CA ASN A 127 5.87 -10.25 -9.00
C ASN A 127 6.69 -9.55 -10.09
N PRO A 128 6.91 -10.24 -11.23
CA PRO A 128 7.51 -9.63 -12.41
C PRO A 128 6.85 -8.28 -12.76
N ASN A 129 7.67 -7.31 -13.15
CA ASN A 129 7.28 -5.90 -13.39
C ASN A 129 6.94 -5.09 -12.13
N GLY A 130 7.21 -5.61 -10.92
CA GLY A 130 7.26 -4.80 -9.71
C GLY A 130 5.95 -4.61 -8.98
N GLY A 131 5.04 -5.59 -9.06
CA GLY A 131 3.88 -5.66 -8.17
C GLY A 131 4.30 -6.22 -6.81
N MET A 132 4.35 -5.36 -5.80
CA MET A 132 4.81 -5.72 -4.46
C MET A 132 3.61 -6.05 -3.57
N ASN A 133 3.59 -7.25 -3.00
CA ASN A 133 2.51 -7.79 -2.18
C ASN A 133 2.99 -8.11 -0.78
N SER A 134 2.17 -7.81 0.21
CA SER A 134 2.32 -8.26 1.59
C SER A 134 1.04 -8.92 2.06
N TYR A 135 1.20 -10.11 2.65
CA TYR A 135 0.14 -10.95 3.23
C TYR A 135 0.30 -11.11 4.75
N PHE A 136 1.11 -10.26 5.38
CA PHE A 136 1.14 -10.18 6.84
C PHE A 136 -0.24 -9.76 7.35
N GLU A 137 -0.77 -10.52 8.30
CA GLU A 137 -1.97 -10.12 9.04
C GLU A 137 -1.59 -9.03 10.05
N MET A 138 -2.12 -7.82 9.87
CA MET A 138 -1.82 -6.67 10.73
C MET A 138 -3.11 -6.23 11.46
N PRO A 139 -3.41 -6.81 12.64
CA PRO A 139 -4.59 -6.48 13.42
C PRO A 139 -4.47 -5.13 14.13
N PHE A 140 -5.58 -4.40 14.25
CA PHE A 140 -5.69 -3.15 15.01
C PHE A 140 -7.07 -3.06 15.67
N ARG A 141 -7.16 -2.37 16.82
CA ARG A 141 -8.38 -2.34 17.64
C ARG A 141 -9.28 -1.13 17.36
N LYS A 142 -8.67 0.04 17.15
CA LYS A 142 -9.35 1.33 17.06
C LYS A 142 -9.06 2.06 15.75
N LYS A 143 -7.82 1.99 15.28
CA LYS A 143 -7.37 2.77 14.12
C LYS A 143 -6.14 2.17 13.45
N ALA A 144 -6.08 2.24 12.14
CA ALA A 144 -4.84 2.06 11.38
C ALA A 144 -4.59 3.29 10.51
N LYS A 145 -3.38 3.84 10.54
CA LYS A 145 -2.95 4.91 9.63
C LYS A 145 -1.70 4.44 8.90
N ILE A 146 -1.70 4.53 7.58
CA ILE A 146 -0.56 4.21 6.73
C ILE A 146 -0.16 5.49 6.00
N THR A 147 1.10 5.87 6.13
CA THR A 147 1.64 7.05 5.45
C THR A 147 2.87 6.72 4.64
N ILE A 148 3.12 7.54 3.63
CA ILE A 148 4.31 7.49 2.80
C ILE A 148 4.90 8.89 2.70
N THR A 149 6.22 9.00 2.83
CA THR A 149 6.99 10.22 2.55
C THR A 149 8.06 9.89 1.51
N THR A 150 8.32 10.79 0.56
CA THR A 150 9.46 10.67 -0.36
C THR A 150 10.49 11.76 -0.10
N HIS A 151 11.77 11.41 -0.12
CA HIS A 151 12.87 12.38 -0.04
C HIS A 151 13.37 12.85 -1.41
N ILE A 152 12.82 12.30 -2.49
CA ILE A 152 13.22 12.60 -3.87
C ILE A 152 12.86 14.04 -4.24
N SER A 153 13.81 14.75 -4.84
CA SER A 153 13.77 16.19 -5.15
C SER A 153 12.70 16.64 -6.16
N HIS A 154 11.92 15.70 -6.69
CA HIS A 154 10.85 15.99 -7.64
C HIS A 154 9.63 15.13 -7.33
N VAL A 155 8.45 15.59 -7.76
CA VAL A 155 7.18 14.90 -7.49
C VAL A 155 7.20 13.52 -8.14
N LEU A 156 7.07 12.49 -7.31
CA LEU A 156 6.87 11.13 -7.78
C LEU A 156 5.41 10.98 -8.18
N ASN A 157 5.19 10.80 -9.47
CA ASN A 157 3.89 10.47 -10.02
C ASN A 157 3.86 8.96 -10.28
N LYS A 158 2.76 8.29 -9.92
CA LYS A 158 2.46 6.85 -10.16
C LYS A 158 2.86 5.88 -9.03
N ILE A 159 2.42 6.16 -7.81
CA ILE A 159 2.26 5.08 -6.82
C ILE A 159 0.83 4.58 -6.89
N HIS A 160 0.68 3.30 -7.21
CA HIS A 160 -0.61 2.64 -7.35
C HIS A 160 -0.98 1.88 -6.09
#